data_AF-A0A7J4EW49-F1
#
_entry.id   AF-A0A7J4EW49-F1
#
_cell.length_a   1.000
_cell.length_b   1.000
_cell.length_c   1.000
_cell.angle_alpha   90.00
_cell.angle_beta   90.00
_cell.angle_gamma   90.00
#
_symmetry.space_group_name_H-M   'P 1'
#
loop_
_entity.id
_entity.type
_entity.pdbx_description
1 polymer ?
#
loop_
_entity_poly.entity_id
_entity_poly.type
_entity_poly.pdbx_seq_one_letter_code
_entity_poly.pdbx_strand_id
1 'polypeptide(L)' 'MLEIREIITISDYLTLINIVLGMLGLIFQDFRYIYLALVFDALDGYIARKTNTVTDFGAQLDSISDIVSFGVAPA' A
#
# COMPACT_ATOMS: atom_id res chain seq x y z
N MET A 1 -11.81 -9.65 22.63
CA MET A 1 -10.35 -9.45 22.78
C MET A 1 -9.80 -9.65 21.38
N LEU A 2 -9.66 -8.56 20.61
CA LEU A 2 -9.28 -8.65 19.19
C LEU A 2 -7.80 -9.03 19.14
N GLU A 3 -7.49 -10.19 18.56
CA GLU A 3 -6.10 -10.57 18.37
C GLU A 3 -5.48 -9.67 17.29
N ILE A 4 -4.23 -9.25 17.49
CA ILE A 4 -3.49 -8.36 16.56
C ILE A 4 -3.47 -8.92 15.13
N ARG A 5 -3.62 -10.25 14.97
CA ARG A 5 -3.72 -10.95 13.69
C ARG A 5 -5.02 -10.71 12.91
N GLU A 6 -6.09 -10.27 13.56
CA GLU A 6 -7.35 -9.89 12.88
C GLU A 6 -7.29 -8.46 12.34
N ILE A 7 -6.32 -7.65 12.79
CA ILE A 7 -6.16 -6.24 12.40
C ILE A 7 -5.08 -6.09 11.32
N ILE A 8 -3.94 -6.79 11.49
CA ILE A 8 -2.79 -6.69 10.58
C ILE A 8 -2.61 -8.00 9.80
N THR A 9 -2.59 -7.87 8.48
CA THR A 9 -2.57 -8.93 7.49
C THR A 9 -1.31 -8.86 6.62
N ILE A 10 -1.07 -9.89 5.82
CA ILE A 10 0.09 -9.95 4.93
C ILE A 10 0.03 -8.85 3.85
N SER A 11 -1.17 -8.48 3.40
CA SER A 11 -1.38 -7.38 2.47
C SER A 11 -0.95 -6.03 3.04
N ASP A 12 -1.15 -5.79 4.35
CA ASP A 12 -0.78 -4.50 4.96
C ASP A 12 0.73 -4.25 4.92
N TYR A 13 1.55 -5.30 5.00
CA TYR A 13 3.00 -5.18 4.82
C TYR A 13 3.39 -4.77 3.40
N LEU A 14 2.61 -5.17 2.39
CA LEU A 14 2.82 -4.76 1.00
C LEU A 14 2.39 -3.31 0.79
N THR A 15 1.29 -2.89 1.42
CA THR A 15 0.84 -1.49 1.42
C THR A 15 1.88 -0.57 2.10
N LEU A 16 2.53 -1.02 3.17
CA LEU A 16 3.64 -0.27 3.78
C LEU A 16 4.84 -0.11 2.83
N ILE A 17 5.14 -1.13 2.02
CA ILE A 17 6.19 -1.06 0.99
C ILE A 17 5.79 -0.07 -0.11
N ASN A 18 4.53 -0.08 -0.54
CA ASN A 18 3.97 0.89 -1.49
C ASN A 18 4.19 2.32 -0.98
N ILE A 19 3.81 2.64 0.27
CA ILE A 19 4.06 3.96 0.88
C ILE A 19 5.54 4.36 0.85
N VAL A 20 6.45 3.46 1.21
CA VAL A 20 7.89 3.75 1.19
C VAL A 20 8.36 4.04 -0.24
N LEU A 21 7.94 3.25 -1.22
CA LEU A 21 8.28 3.46 -2.62
C LEU A 21 7.70 4.78 -3.15
N GLY A 22 6.45 5.11 -2.81
CA GLY A 22 5.83 6.39 -3.12
C GLY A 22 6.64 7.57 -2.58
N MET A 23 7.00 7.52 -1.28
CA MET A 23 7.84 8.56 -0.66
C MET A 23 9.23 8.66 -1.30
N LEU A 24 9.88 7.54 -1.62
CA LEU A 24 11.16 7.55 -2.32
C LEU A 24 11.02 8.16 -3.72
N GLY A 25 9.95 7.85 -4.45
CA GLY A 25 9.65 8.47 -5.75
C GLY A 25 9.50 9.97 -5.66
N LEU A 26 8.84 10.47 -4.62
CA LEU A 26 8.70 11.90 -4.35
C LEU A 26 10.02 12.58 -3.99
N ILE A 27 10.81 11.97 -3.11
CA ILE A 27 12.09 12.54 -2.63
C ILE A 27 13.13 12.54 -3.74
N PHE A 28 13.24 11.44 -4.48
CA PHE A 28 14.23 11.27 -5.55
C PHE A 28 13.74 11.79 -6.91
N GLN A 29 12.48 12.22 -7.02
CA GLN A 29 11.85 12.67 -8.26
C GLN A 29 12.03 11.66 -9.41
N ASP A 30 11.90 10.37 -9.06
CA ASP A 30 12.18 9.26 -9.96
C ASP A 30 10.93 8.39 -10.12
N PHE A 31 10.37 8.45 -11.33
CA PHE A 31 9.13 7.76 -11.71
C PHE A 31 9.21 6.23 -11.58
N ARG A 32 10.42 5.65 -11.54
CA ARG A 32 10.60 4.20 -11.39
C ARG A 32 10.04 3.71 -10.05
N TYR A 33 10.17 4.49 -8.99
CA TYR A 33 9.64 4.13 -7.68
C TYR A 33 8.12 4.23 -7.63
N ILE A 34 7.52 5.21 -8.32
CA ILE A 34 6.07 5.33 -8.45
C ILE A 34 5.49 4.16 -9.27
N TYR A 35 6.18 3.74 -10.32
CA TYR A 35 5.78 2.55 -11.08
C TYR A 35 5.86 1.27 -10.24
N LEU A 36 6.90 1.13 -9.42
CA LEU A 36 6.99 0.01 -8.48
C LEU A 36 5.87 0.09 -7.42
N ALA A 37 5.60 1.26 -6.86
CA ALA A 37 4.51 1.50 -5.91
C ALA A 37 3.17 1.00 -6.48
N LEU A 38 2.87 1.29 -7.74
CA LEU A 38 1.69 0.81 -8.46
C LEU A 38 1.62 -0.70 -8.64
N VAL A 39 2.76 -1.37 -8.80
CA VAL A 39 2.79 -2.84 -8.83
C VAL A 39 2.46 -3.41 -7.44
N PHE A 40 2.99 -2.82 -6.38
CA PHE A 40 2.74 -3.28 -5.01
C PHE A 40 1.29 -3.02 -4.57
N ASP A 41 0.68 -1.93 -5.02
CA ASP A 41 -0.75 -1.60 -4.89
C ASP A 41 -1.66 -2.66 -5.54
N ALA A 42 -1.35 -3.07 -6.77
CA ALA A 42 -2.12 -4.12 -7.41
C ALA A 42 -1.98 -5.47 -6.67
N LEU A 43 -0.81 -5.71 -6.07
CA LEU A 43 -0.49 -6.96 -5.37
C LEU A 43 -1.12 -7.06 -3.99
N ASP A 44 -1.18 -5.98 -3.21
CA ASP A 44 -1.76 -6.02 -1.87
C ASP A 44 -3.27 -6.29 -1.91
N GLY A 45 -4.01 -5.66 -2.81
CA GLY A 45 -5.43 -5.88 -3.03
C GLY A 45 -5.71 -7.26 -3.65
N TYR A 46 -4.80 -7.76 -4.50
CA TYR A 46 -4.90 -9.13 -5.01
C TYR A 46 -4.69 -10.16 -3.90
N ILE A 47 -3.68 -9.98 -3.06
CA ILE A 47 -3.36 -10.89 -1.95
C ILE A 47 -4.49 -10.86 -0.93
N ALA A 48 -4.94 -9.68 -0.48
CA ALA A 48 -6.03 -9.53 0.49
C ALA A 48 -7.31 -10.26 0.06
N ARG A 49 -7.69 -10.13 -1.23
CA ARG A 49 -8.85 -10.83 -1.80
C ARG A 49 -8.63 -12.34 -1.89
N LYS A 50 -7.43 -12.79 -2.26
CA LYS A 50 -7.11 -14.21 -2.40
C LYS A 50 -7.02 -14.94 -1.05
N THR A 51 -6.53 -14.26 -0.02
CA THR A 51 -6.43 -14.81 1.34
C THR A 51 -7.71 -14.62 2.16
N ASN A 52 -8.72 -13.95 1.62
CA ASN A 52 -9.93 -13.52 2.34
C ASN A 52 -9.59 -12.76 3.64
N THR A 53 -8.49 -12.00 3.63
CA THR A 53 -8.00 -11.23 4.80
C THR A 53 -8.23 -9.74 4.58
N VAL A 54 -9.40 -9.37 4.05
CA VAL A 54 -9.76 -7.95 3.89
C VAL A 54 -10.20 -7.41 5.25
N THR A 55 -9.52 -6.36 5.73
CA THR A 55 -9.82 -5.72 7.02
C THR A 55 -10.14 -4.23 6.81
N ASP A 56 -10.95 -3.66 7.71
CA ASP A 56 -11.27 -2.21 7.67
C ASP A 56 -10.02 -1.35 7.87
N PHE A 57 -9.05 -1.83 8.66
CA PHE A 57 -7.77 -1.15 8.85
C PHE A 57 -6.92 -1.17 7.58
N GLY A 58 -6.79 -2.33 6.93
CA GLY A 58 -6.05 -2.46 5.67
C GLY A 58 -6.65 -1.60 4.56
N ALA A 59 -7.98 -1.52 4.48
CA ALA A 59 -8.67 -0.63 3.53
C ALA A 59 -8.38 0.86 3.76
N GLN A 60 -8.27 1.29 5.02
CA GLN A 60 -7.87 2.67 5.34
C GLN A 60 -6.40 2.92 5.04
N LEU A 61 -5.53 1.94 5.31
CA LEU A 61 -4.10 2.01 5.01
C LEU A 61 -3.83 2.12 3.50
N ASP A 62 -4.55 1.34 2.70
CA ASP A 62 -4.54 1.37 1.23
C ASP A 62 -4.91 2.75 0.69
N SER A 63 -6.00 3.32 1.19
CA SER A 63 -6.43 4.69 0.82
C SER A 63 -5.39 5.76 1.16
N ILE A 64 -4.68 5.63 2.30
CA ILE A 64 -3.59 6.54 2.67
C ILE A 64 -2.39 6.33 1.74
N SER A 65 -2.07 5.09 1.41
CA SER A 65 -1.01 4.72 0.47
C SER A 65 -1.24 5.34 -0.90
N ASP A 66 -2.45 5.23 -1.44
CA ASP A 66 -2.86 5.84 -2.70
C ASP A 66 -2.62 7.35 -2.74
N ILE A 67 -2.97 8.05 -1.66
CA ILE A 67 -2.75 9.49 -1.57
C ILE A 67 -1.26 9.82 -1.59
N VAL A 68 -0.43 9.07 -0.88
CA VAL A 68 1.02 9.28 -0.83
C VAL A 68 1.67 8.96 -2.18
N SER A 69 1.32 7.83 -2.79
CA SER A 69 1.94 7.32 -4.01
C SER A 69 1.42 7.99 -5.28
N PHE A 70 0.14 8.36 -5.35
CA PHE A 70 -0.50 8.93 -6.56
C PHE A 70 -1.08 10.33 -6.37
N GLY A 71 -1.51 10.68 -5.16
CA GLY A 71 -2.08 12.00 -4.87
C GLY A 71 -1.04 13.12 -4.77
N VAL A 72 0.19 12.78 -4.35
CA VAL A 72 1.29 13.75 -4.15
C VAL A 72 2.33 13.67 -5.29
N ALA A 73 2.32 12.59 -6.10
CA ALA A 73 3.25 12.44 -7.21
C ALA A 73 3.07 13.60 -8.22
N PRO A 74 4.14 14.37 -8.50
CA PRO A 74 4.05 15.54 -9.36
C PRO A 74 3.73 15.13 -10.80
N ALA A 75 2.73 15.80 -11.39
CA ALA A 75 2.40 15.73 -12.81
C ALA A 75 3.41 16.49 -13.68
#